data_AF-A0AA49JJI2-F1
#
_entry.id   AF-A0AA49JJI2-F1
#
_cell.length_a   1.000
_cell.length_b   1.000
_cell.length_c   1.000
_cell.angle_alpha   90.00
_cell.angle_beta   90.00
_cell.angle_gamma   90.00
#
_symmetry.space_group_name_H-M   'P 1'
#
loop_
_entity.id
_entity.type
_entity.pdbx_description
1 polymer ?
#
loop_
_entity_poly.entity_id
_entity_poly.type
_entity_poly.pdbx_seq_one_letter_code
_entity_poly.pdbx_strand_id
1 'polypeptide(L)' 'MSPKPNKTYWYLCIAAAVFLTIITFTPLVIPAGVYEPMLFGIPYTFWASFLIMLLFVLVTYIGTRVHPGRNEEE' A
#
# COMPACT_ATOMS: atom_id res chain seq x y z
N MET A 1 -7.03 -13.31 -28.22
CA MET A 1 -5.64 -13.44 -27.72
C MET A 1 -5.58 -12.64 -26.43
N SER A 2 -5.73 -13.30 -25.29
CA SER A 2 -5.75 -12.60 -23.99
C SER A 2 -4.35 -12.01 -23.73
N PRO A 3 -4.22 -10.73 -23.34
CA PRO A 3 -2.92 -10.11 -23.11
C PRO A 3 -2.17 -10.89 -22.04
N LYS A 4 -0.91 -11.27 -22.32
CA LYS A 4 -0.04 -11.93 -21.33
C LYS A 4 -0.02 -11.06 -20.05
N PRO A 5 -0.26 -11.65 -18.86
CA PRO A 5 -0.19 -10.90 -17.62
C PRO A 5 1.21 -10.30 -17.51
N ASN A 6 1.27 -8.96 -17.47
CA ASN A 6 2.54 -8.26 -17.47
C ASN A 6 3.15 -8.39 -16.06
N LYS A 7 4.01 -9.40 -15.91
CA LYS A 7 4.69 -9.79 -14.67
C LYS A 7 5.33 -8.60 -13.94
N THR A 8 5.75 -7.57 -14.68
CA THR A 8 6.34 -6.35 -14.11
C THR A 8 5.38 -5.63 -13.16
N TYR A 9 4.09 -5.50 -13.49
CA TYR A 9 3.12 -4.84 -12.61
C TYR A 9 2.83 -5.65 -11.35
N TRP A 10 2.84 -6.98 -11.45
CA TRP A 10 2.74 -7.86 -10.29
C TRP A 10 3.92 -7.68 -9.33
N TYR A 11 5.16 -7.72 -9.86
CA TYR A 11 6.34 -7.45 -9.04
C TYR A 11 6.37 -6.03 -8.47
N LEU A 12 5.85 -5.04 -9.20
CA LEU A 12 5.70 -3.68 -8.72
C LEU A 12 4.72 -3.59 -7.53
N CYS A 13 3.59 -4.32 -7.58
CA CYS A 13 2.66 -4.40 -6.45
C CYS A 13 3.31 -5.04 -5.22
N ILE A 14 4.08 -6.11 -5.41
CA ILE A 14 4.84 -6.76 -4.32
C ILE A 14 5.84 -5.76 -3.72
N ALA A 15 6.64 -5.10 -4.56
CA ALA A 15 7.63 -4.13 -4.11
C ALA A 15 6.97 -2.96 -3.35
N ALA A 16 5.85 -2.45 -3.85
CA ALA A 16 5.08 -1.39 -3.20
C ALA A 16 4.54 -1.83 -1.82
N ALA A 17 3.99 -3.05 -1.72
CA ALA A 17 3.48 -3.57 -0.45
C ALA A 17 4.60 -3.74 0.60
N VAL A 18 5.76 -4.27 0.19
CA VAL A 18 6.95 -4.39 1.06
C VAL A 18 7.44 -3.01 1.49
N PHE A 19 7.52 -2.06 0.55
CA PHE A 19 7.96 -0.69 0.83
C PHE A 19 7.03 0.03 1.81
N LEU A 20 5.70 -0.06 1.62
CA LEU A 20 4.72 0.49 2.54
C LEU A 20 4.84 -0.13 3.94
N THR A 21 5.09 -1.44 4.01
CA THR A 21 5.31 -2.14 5.29
C THR A 21 6.50 -1.54 6.03
N ILE A 22 7.63 -1.36 5.35
CA ILE A 22 8.84 -0.77 5.94
C ILE A 22 8.54 0.65 6.44
N ILE A 23 7.95 1.50 5.59
CA ILE A 23 7.64 2.90 5.94
C ILE A 23 6.73 3.00 7.17
N THR A 24 5.75 2.10 7.30
CA THR A 24 4.79 2.10 8.42
C THR A 24 5.49 2.10 9.78
N PHE A 25 6.61 1.38 9.90
CA PHE A 25 7.35 1.26 11.17
C PHE A 25 8.49 2.25 11.30
N THR A 26 8.62 3.20 10.37
CA THR A 26 9.63 4.26 10.47
C THR A 26 9.09 5.46 11.25
N PRO A 27 9.98 6.32 11.81
CA PRO A 27 9.60 7.60 12.41
C PRO A 27 8.82 8.53 11.47
N LEU A 28 8.82 8.25 10.16
CA LEU A 28 8.03 8.98 9.19
C LEU A 28 6.53 8.82 9.42
N VAL A 29 6.05 7.63 9.82
CA VAL A 29 4.62 7.40 10.10
C VAL A 29 4.34 7.38 11.60
N ILE A 30 5.31 6.89 12.40
CA ILE A 30 5.20 6.77 13.86
C ILE A 30 6.32 7.60 14.51
N PRO A 31 6.18 8.94 14.54
CA PRO A 31 7.13 9.79 15.25
C PRO A 31 7.08 9.51 16.76
N ALA A 32 8.25 9.48 17.41
CA ALA A 32 8.35 9.20 18.83
C ALA A 32 7.98 10.44 19.65
N GLY A 33 6.89 10.34 20.44
CA GLY A 33 6.52 11.37 21.41
C GLY A 33 5.97 12.68 20.81
N VAL A 34 5.70 12.72 19.50
CA VAL A 34 5.15 13.89 18.80
C VAL A 34 3.79 13.54 18.22
N TYR A 35 2.76 14.33 18.55
CA TYR A 35 1.39 14.15 18.03
C TYR A 35 1.02 15.15 16.92
N GLU A 36 1.86 16.15 16.68
CA GLU A 36 1.68 17.17 15.65
C GLU A 36 2.32 16.75 14.32
N PRO A 37 1.80 17.22 13.17
CA PRO A 37 0.62 18.08 13.02
C PRO A 37 -0.70 17.30 13.19
N MET A 38 -1.67 17.95 13.84
CA MET A 38 -3.04 17.45 13.91
C MET A 38 -3.83 17.87 12.67
N LEU A 39 -4.60 16.95 12.11
CA LEU A 39 -5.59 17.24 11.06
C LEU A 39 -6.99 17.11 11.65
N PHE A 40 -7.77 18.20 11.68
CA PHE A 40 -9.13 18.18 12.26
C PHE A 40 -9.19 17.63 13.71
N GLY A 41 -8.15 17.87 14.51
CA GLY A 41 -8.04 17.32 15.87
C GLY A 41 -7.60 15.85 15.94
N ILE A 42 -7.31 15.23 14.80
CA ILE A 42 -6.78 13.87 14.71
C ILE A 42 -5.24 13.93 14.78
N PRO A 43 -4.59 13.18 15.70
CA PRO A 43 -3.13 13.13 15.82
C PRO A 43 -2.44 12.61 14.56
N TYR A 44 -1.20 13.07 14.33
CA TYR A 44 -0.36 12.70 13.18
C TYR A 44 -0.37 11.20 12.86
N THR A 45 0.07 10.40 13.83
CA THR A 45 0.24 8.95 13.68
C THR A 45 -1.05 8.27 13.24
N PHE A 46 -2.21 8.77 13.69
CA PHE A 46 -3.49 8.17 13.37
C PHE A 46 -3.88 8.41 11.91
N TRP A 47 -3.92 9.67 11.47
CA TRP A 47 -4.30 9.96 10.10
C TRP A 47 -3.23 9.49 9.09
N ALA A 48 -1.95 9.53 9.46
CA ALA A 48 -0.88 8.99 8.63
C ALA A 48 -1.02 7.47 8.44
N SER A 49 -1.26 6.73 9.52
CA SER A 49 -1.49 5.28 9.44
C SER A 49 -2.76 4.93 8.65
N PHE A 50 -3.80 5.76 8.75
CA PHE A 50 -5.02 5.60 7.95
C PHE A 50 -4.75 5.79 6.45
N LEU A 51 -3.94 6.78 6.06
CA LEU A 51 -3.53 6.96 4.66
C LEU A 51 -2.72 5.76 4.15
N ILE A 52 -1.79 5.24 4.96
CA ILE A 52 -1.04 4.03 4.62
C ILE A 52 -1.98 2.83 4.41
N MET A 53 -3.00 2.67 5.26
CA MET A 53 -4.02 1.63 5.07
C MET A 53 -4.75 1.77 3.73
N LEU A 54 -5.16 2.98 3.36
CA LEU A 54 -5.79 3.23 2.05
C LEU A 54 -4.86 2.86 0.88
N LEU A 55 -3.57 3.19 0.99
CA LEU A 55 -2.57 2.79 -0.01
C LEU A 55 -2.46 1.26 -0.11
N PHE A 56 -2.45 0.55 1.02
CA PHE A 56 -2.47 -0.92 1.02
C PHE A 56 -3.69 -1.47 0.30
N VAL A 57 -4.90 -0.95 0.59
CA VAL A 57 -6.13 -1.39 -0.09
C VAL A 57 -6.03 -1.17 -1.60
N LEU A 58 -5.49 -0.05 -2.06
CA LEU A 58 -5.28 0.23 -3.48
C LEU A 58 -4.27 -0.75 -4.12
N VAL A 59 -3.14 -0.98 -3.46
CA VAL A 59 -2.12 -1.94 -3.93
C VAL A 59 -2.69 -3.36 -3.97
N THR A 60 -3.47 -3.78 -2.98
CA THR A 60 -4.14 -5.07 -2.96
C THR A 60 -5.16 -5.17 -4.09
N TYR A 61 -6.00 -4.14 -4.29
CA TYR A 61 -6.97 -4.13 -5.39
C TYR A 61 -6.26 -4.24 -6.75
N ILE A 62 -5.23 -3.44 -7.02
CA ILE A 62 -4.44 -3.53 -8.25
C ILE A 62 -3.77 -4.90 -8.36
N GLY A 63 -3.20 -5.40 -7.27
CA GLY A 63 -2.57 -6.72 -7.15
C GLY A 63 -3.49 -7.84 -7.60
N THR A 64 -4.75 -7.85 -7.15
CA THR A 64 -5.75 -8.84 -7.59
C THR A 64 -6.05 -8.75 -9.10
N ARG A 65 -5.96 -7.56 -9.70
CA ARG A 65 -6.20 -7.36 -11.13
C ARG A 65 -5.03 -7.79 -12.01
N VAL A 66 -3.80 -7.63 -11.51
CA VAL A 66 -2.57 -7.96 -12.24
C VAL A 66 -1.99 -9.33 -11.84
N HIS A 67 -2.68 -10.04 -10.95
CA HIS A 67 -2.28 -11.37 -10.49
C HIS A 67 -2.12 -12.32 -11.68
N PRO A 68 -0.95 -12.96 -11.85
CA PRO A 68 -0.66 -13.77 -13.03
C PRO A 68 -1.60 -14.97 -13.21
N GLY A 69 -2.17 -15.51 -12.12
CA GLY A 69 -3.15 -16.62 -12.18
C GLY A 69 -4.58 -16.21 -12.53
N ARG A 70 -4.88 -14.90 -12.68
CA ARG A 70 -6.24 -14.42 -12.98
C ARG A 70 -6.73 -14.78 -14.39
N ASN A 71 -5.81 -15.03 -15.31
CA ASN A 71 -6.12 -15.36 -16.71
C ASN A 71 -6.16 -16.89 -16.95
N GLU A 72 -5.94 -17.72 -15.94
CA GLU A 72 -6.01 -19.20 -16.05
C GLU A 72 -7.41 -19.73 -15.72
N GLU A 73 -8.30 -18.89 -15.18
CA GLU A 73 -9.67 -19.25 -14.75
C GLU A 73 -10.78 -18.77 -15.72
N GLU A 74 -10.43 -18.15 -16.86
CA GLU A 74 -11.34 -17.84 -17.98
C GLU A 74 -11.01 -18.69 -19.22
#